data_AF-A0A920TW46-F1
#
_entry.id   AF-A0A920TW46-F1
#
_cell.length_a   1.000
_cell.length_b   1.000
_cell.length_c   1.000
_cell.angle_alpha   90.00
_cell.angle_beta   90.00
_cell.angle_gamma   90.00
#
_symmetry.space_group_name_H-M   'P 1'
#
loop_
_entity.id
_entity.type
_entity.pdbx_description
1 polymer ?
#
loop_
_entity_poly.entity_id
_entity_poly.type
_entity_poly.pdbx_seq_one_letter_code
_entity_poly.pdbx_strand_id
1 'polypeptide(L)' 'MKGRIVVVKEYGKPFEIEEYDVPEPESGAVILRMTQAGICGSDLHTYRGDQTQQYIPLSPTLEELWDTKARALLKF' A
#
# COMPACT_ATOMS: atom_id res chain seq x y z
N MET A 1 12.77 0.17 12.76
CA MET A 1 12.71 -1.32 12.65
C MET A 1 12.46 -1.71 11.20
N LYS A 2 12.82 -2.93 10.77
CA LYS A 2 12.48 -3.39 9.40
C LYS A 2 11.09 -4.03 9.36
N GLY A 3 10.29 -3.62 8.38
CA GLY A 3 8.98 -4.19 8.06
C GLY A 3 9.05 -5.01 6.78
N ARG A 4 8.08 -5.89 6.57
CA ARG A 4 7.89 -6.63 5.32
C ARG A 4 6.53 -6.29 4.73
N ILE A 5 6.47 -6.15 3.41
CA ILE A 5 5.23 -5.87 2.67
C ILE A 5 5.13 -6.79 1.45
N VAL A 6 3.90 -7.13 1.08
CA VAL A 6 3.59 -7.85 -0.16
C VAL A 6 3.17 -6.82 -1.19
N VAL A 7 3.87 -6.74 -2.32
CA VAL A 7 3.67 -5.74 -3.37
C VAL A 7 3.23 -6.37 -4.68
N VAL A 8 2.38 -5.64 -5.41
CA VAL A 8 2.04 -5.92 -6.81
C VAL A 8 2.73 -4.85 -7.64
N LYS A 9 3.84 -5.20 -8.29
CA LYS A 9 4.56 -4.26 -9.19
C LYS A 9 3.89 -4.12 -10.55
N GLU A 10 3.24 -5.19 -11.01
CA GLU A 10 2.54 -5.24 -12.28
C GLU A 10 1.30 -6.13 -12.12
N TYR A 11 0.18 -5.72 -12.73
CA TYR A 11 -1.08 -6.47 -12.66
C TYR A 11 -0.91 -7.89 -13.22
N GLY A 12 -1.51 -8.87 -12.54
CA GLY A 12 -1.48 -10.27 -12.96
C GLY A 12 -0.12 -10.97 -12.85
N LYS A 13 0.92 -10.31 -12.33
CA LYS A 13 2.22 -10.95 -12.02
C LYS A 13 2.24 -11.52 -10.61
N PRO A 14 3.13 -12.48 -10.28
CA PRO A 14 3.26 -12.95 -8.90
C PRO A 14 3.53 -11.79 -7.93
N PHE A 15 3.02 -11.92 -6.71
CA PHE A 15 3.35 -10.98 -5.65
C PHE A 15 4.83 -11.06 -5.28
N GLU A 16 5.41 -9.91 -4.94
CA GLU A 16 6.77 -9.82 -4.42
C GLU A 16 6.75 -9.44 -2.94
N ILE A 17 7.75 -9.87 -2.18
CA ILE A 17 7.92 -9.47 -0.79
C ILE A 17 9.12 -8.54 -0.72
N GLU A 18 8.92 -7.37 -0.15
CA GLU A 18 9.96 -6.37 0.04
C GLU A 18 10.12 -5.99 1.51
N GLU A 19 11.32 -5.58 1.88
CA GLU A 19 11.63 -5.01 3.19
C GLU A 19 11.69 -3.49 3.12
N TYR A 20 11.23 -2.83 4.18
CA TYR A 20 11.27 -1.37 4.29
C TYR A 20 11.62 -0.93 5.70
N ASP A 21 12.16 0.29 5.83
CA ASP A 21 12.32 0.93 7.13
C ASP A 21 10.97 1.44 7.60
N VAL A 22 10.46 0.89 8.71
CA VAL A 22 9.24 1.37 9.33
C VAL A 22 9.50 2.78 9.85
N PRO A 23 8.75 3.79 9.39
CA PRO A 23 8.94 5.18 9.80
C PRO A 23 8.53 5.35 11.27
N GLU A 24 9.09 6.37 11.92
CA GLU A 24 8.64 6.79 13.24
C GLU A 24 7.22 7.37 13.17
N PRO A 25 6.38 7.16 14.20
CA PRO A 25 5.02 7.67 14.18
C PRO A 25 5.02 9.19 14.35
N GLU A 26 4.26 9.88 13.50
CA GLU A 26 3.95 11.30 13.69
C GLU A 26 3.03 11.53 14.91
N SER A 27 2.85 12.79 15.31
CA SER A 27 1.97 13.14 16.41
C SER A 27 0.54 12.64 16.17
N GLY A 28 0.04 11.80 17.09
CA GLY A 28 -1.29 11.19 17.00
C GLY A 28 -1.34 9.87 16.22
N ALA A 29 -0.25 9.44 15.59
CA ALA A 29 -0.16 8.15 14.91
C ALA A 29 0.29 7.03 15.86
N VAL A 30 -0.04 5.79 15.49
CA VAL A 30 0.43 4.58 16.18
C VAL A 30 1.00 3.58 15.20
N ILE A 31 2.05 2.87 15.60
CA ILE A 31 2.61 1.76 14.84
C ILE A 31 1.97 0.46 15.33
N LEU A 32 1.43 -0.32 14.40
CA LEU A 32 0.85 -1.62 14.67
C LEU A 32 1.73 -2.73 14.11
N ARG A 33 1.85 -3.83 14.86
CA ARG A 33 2.43 -5.08 14.36
C ARG A 33 1.30 -5.99 13.88
N MET A 34 1.19 -6.14 12.56
CA MET A 34 0.23 -7.06 11.95
C MET A 34 0.64 -8.51 12.22
N THR A 35 -0.24 -9.29 12.84
CA THR A 35 -0.04 -10.74 13.09
C THR A 35 -0.77 -11.62 12.08
N GLN A 36 -1.84 -11.10 11.47
CA GLN A 36 -2.65 -11.78 10.47
C GLN A 36 -3.32 -10.76 9.55
N ALA A 37 -3.47 -11.11 8.27
CA ALA A 37 -4.24 -10.36 7.28
C ALA A 37 -5.04 -11.35 6.43
N GLY A 38 -6.30 -11.02 6.14
CA GLY A 38 -7.13 -11.78 5.22
C GLY A 38 -6.99 -11.28 3.78
N ILE A 39 -7.31 -12.13 2.81
CA ILE A 39 -7.43 -11.76 1.40
C ILE A 39 -8.92 -11.66 1.09
N CYS A 40 -9.36 -10.49 0.63
CA CYS A 40 -10.72 -10.22 0.21
C CYS A 40 -10.86 -10.37 -1.32
N GLY A 41 -12.08 -10.56 -1.81
CA GLY A 41 -12.37 -10.52 -3.24
C GLY A 41 -11.98 -9.19 -3.90
N SER A 42 -12.02 -8.07 -3.18
CA SER A 42 -11.58 -6.77 -3.68
C SER A 42 -10.08 -6.72 -4.00
N ASP A 43 -9.26 -7.47 -3.26
CA ASP A 43 -7.81 -7.52 -3.49
C ASP A 43 -7.50 -8.20 -4.82
N LEU A 44 -8.32 -9.20 -5.20
CA LEU A 44 -8.24 -9.87 -6.49
C LEU A 44 -8.59 -8.94 -7.65
N HIS A 45 -9.56 -8.05 -7.46
CA HIS A 45 -9.90 -7.05 -8.47
C HIS A 45 -8.76 -6.05 -8.69
N THR A 46 -8.12 -5.61 -7.59
CA THR A 46 -6.92 -4.77 -7.66
C THR A 46 -5.78 -5.52 -8.36
N TYR A 47 -5.55 -6.78 -8.01
CA TYR A 47 -4.52 -7.63 -8.62
C TYR A 47 -4.67 -7.80 -10.14
N ARG A 48 -5.90 -7.94 -10.61
CA ARG A 48 -6.24 -8.07 -12.03
C ARG A 48 -6.25 -6.75 -12.79
N GLY A 49 -6.26 -5.62 -12.07
CA GLY A 49 -6.43 -4.30 -12.67
C GLY A 49 -7.84 -4.04 -13.20
N ASP A 50 -8.87 -4.76 -12.70
CA ASP A 50 -10.26 -4.63 -13.14
C ASP A 50 -11.16 -3.87 -12.14
N GLN A 51 -10.56 -3.28 -11.10
CA GLN A 51 -11.20 -2.32 -10.21
C GLN A 51 -11.68 -1.08 -10.99
N THR A 52 -12.99 -0.89 -11.09
CA THR A 52 -13.61 0.27 -11.77
C THR A 52 -13.59 1.56 -10.93
N GLN A 53 -13.04 1.54 -9.72
CA GLN A 53 -12.97 2.68 -8.79
C GLN A 53 -11.72 3.57 -8.97
N GLN A 54 -11.00 3.48 -10.09
CA GLN A 54 -9.92 4.43 -10.41
C GLN A 54 -10.48 5.76 -10.95
N TYR A 55 -11.11 6.56 -10.08
CA TYR A 55 -11.34 7.98 -10.35
C TYR A 55 -11.41 8.84 -9.06
N ILE A 56 -10.25 9.22 -8.53
CA ILE A 56 -10.00 10.45 -7.76
C ILE A 56 -8.57 10.88 -8.18
N PRO A 57 -8.35 12.13 -8.65
CA PRO A 57 -7.51 12.42 -9.82
C PRO A 57 -6.05 11.98 -9.67
N LEU A 58 -5.57 11.26 -10.68
CA LEU A 58 -4.15 11.01 -10.91
C LEU A 58 -3.48 12.35 -11.19
N SER A 59 -2.69 12.86 -10.25
CA SER A 59 -1.65 13.81 -10.58
C SER A 59 -0.68 13.12 -11.56
N PRO A 60 -0.20 13.82 -12.60
CA PRO A 60 0.69 13.25 -13.60
C PRO A 60 2.10 13.07 -13.03
N THR A 61 2.30 12.12 -12.12
CA THR A 61 3.61 11.57 -11.72
C THR A 61 3.41 10.24 -10.95
N LEU A 62 3.26 9.14 -11.70
CA LEU A 62 3.24 7.79 -11.15
C LEU A 62 4.61 7.33 -10.59
N GLU A 63 5.66 8.13 -10.73
CA GLU A 63 6.94 7.98 -10.02
C GLU A 63 7.00 8.73 -8.66
N GLU A 64 6.15 9.75 -8.40
CA GLU A 64 6.23 10.54 -7.15
C GLU A 64 5.23 10.10 -6.06
N LEU A 65 4.26 9.23 -6.37
CA LEU A 65 3.21 8.85 -5.42
C LEU A 65 3.54 7.67 -4.49
N TRP A 66 4.59 6.88 -4.79
CA TRP A 66 5.20 6.03 -3.75
C TRP A 66 5.90 6.89 -2.69
N ASP A 67 6.43 8.05 -3.10
CA ASP A 67 7.16 8.98 -2.23
C ASP A 67 6.23 9.88 -1.40
N THR A 68 5.00 10.13 -1.87
CA THR A 68 4.09 11.09 -1.19
C THR A 68 3.19 10.48 -0.10
N LYS A 69 3.05 9.15 0.03
CA LYS A 69 2.12 8.50 0.99
C LYS A 69 2.78 7.78 2.18
N ALA A 70 3.95 8.26 2.55
CA ALA A 70 4.22 8.65 3.94
C ALA A 70 3.11 9.57 4.54
N ARG A 71 2.23 10.19 3.74
CA ARG A 71 1.08 11.02 4.19
C ARG A 71 -0.24 10.29 4.49
N ALA A 72 -0.22 8.97 4.67
CA ALA A 72 -1.31 8.25 5.34
C ALA A 72 -0.68 7.53 6.56
N LEU A 73 -0.55 8.18 7.73
CA LEU A 73 -1.72 8.75 8.40
C LEU A 73 -2.92 7.85 8.07
N LEU A 74 -2.80 6.57 8.44
CA LEU A 74 -3.93 5.71 8.76
C LEU A 74 -4.76 6.52 9.75
N LYS A 75 -5.66 7.34 9.18
CA LYS A 75 -6.64 8.16 9.86
C LYS A 75 -7.40 7.23 10.80
N PHE A 76 -7.07 7.33 12.08
CA PHE A 76 -8.06 7.71 13.06
C PHE A 76 -8.31 9.22 12.92
#